data_AF-A0A2D5N8X1-F1
#
_entry.id   AF-A0A2D5N8X1-F1
#
_cell.length_a   1.000
_cell.length_b   1.000
_cell.length_c   1.000
_cell.angle_alpha   90.00
_cell.angle_beta   90.00
_cell.angle_gamma   90.00
#
_symmetry.space_group_name_H-M   'P 1'
#
loop_
_entity.id
_entity.type
_entity.pdbx_description
1 polymer ?
#
loop_
_entity_poly.entity_id
_entity_poly.type
_entity_poly.pdbx_seq_one_letter_code
_entity_poly.pdbx_strand_id
1 'polypeptide(L)'
;MKKILKHPAAKILLNKYFLTGMSFVVWMIFLDTNNYFIHAELTAQIDDLENDIEFYEDALEHDKTLLEQLVTDPDAFERYARENFGMHREGEDITIIEFESSEDD
;
A
#
# COMPACT_ATOMS: atom_id res chain seq x y z
N MET A 1 6.73 -12.11 55.89
CA MET A 1 6.76 -12.69 54.53
C MET A 1 6.51 -14.22 54.45
N LYS A 2 6.33 -14.97 55.56
CA LYS A 2 6.14 -16.45 55.51
C LYS A 2 4.69 -16.94 55.37
N LYS A 3 3.68 -16.06 55.33
CA LYS A 3 2.25 -16.45 55.30
C LYS A 3 1.76 -16.87 53.91
N ILE A 4 2.38 -16.36 52.84
CA ILE A 4 1.98 -16.63 51.45
C ILE A 4 2.29 -18.08 51.04
N LEU A 5 3.31 -18.68 51.64
CA LEU A 5 3.78 -20.05 51.36
C LEU A 5 2.88 -21.16 51.94
N LYS A 6 1.86 -20.82 52.75
CA LYS A 6 1.00 -21.79 53.45
C LYS A 6 -0.23 -22.23 52.65
N HIS A 7 -0.57 -21.53 51.56
CA HIS A 7 -1.73 -21.90 50.74
C HIS A 7 -1.36 -22.96 49.69
N PRO A 8 -2.23 -23.95 49.41
CA PRO A 8 -1.97 -25.01 48.44
C PRO A 8 -1.65 -24.44 47.03
N ALA A 9 -2.26 -23.30 46.69
CA ALA A 9 -1.98 -22.57 45.46
C ALA A 9 -0.52 -22.10 45.36
N ALA A 10 0.12 -21.67 46.45
CA ALA A 10 1.50 -21.21 46.43
C ALA A 10 2.49 -22.35 46.12
N LYS A 11 2.18 -23.59 46.53
CA LYS A 11 3.00 -24.77 46.23
C LYS A 11 2.93 -25.16 44.75
N ILE A 12 1.80 -24.92 44.10
CA ILE A 12 1.60 -25.12 42.66
C ILE A 12 2.33 -24.02 41.88
N LEU A 13 2.18 -22.75 42.30
CA LEU A 13 2.82 -21.60 41.67
C LEU A 13 4.35 -21.63 41.78
N LEU A 14 4.91 -22.16 42.87
CA LEU A 14 6.37 -22.28 43.09
C LEU A 14 6.96 -23.60 42.54
N ASN A 15 6.16 -24.44 41.90
CA ASN A 15 6.67 -25.66 41.27
C ASN A 15 7.52 -25.29 40.04
N LYS A 16 8.76 -25.81 39.96
CA LYS A 16 9.67 -25.55 38.83
C LYS A 16 9.03 -25.85 37.47
N TYR A 17 8.24 -26.92 37.37
CA TYR A 17 7.53 -27.28 36.14
C TYR A 17 6.43 -26.27 35.76
N PHE A 18 5.72 -25.73 36.75
CA PHE A 18 4.70 -24.71 36.53
C PHE A 18 5.34 -23.37 36.14
N LEU A 19 6.44 -22.99 36.79
CA LEU A 19 7.17 -21.76 36.47
C LEU A 19 7.75 -21.82 35.05
N THR A 20 8.34 -22.94 34.65
CA THR A 20 8.85 -23.13 33.28
C THR A 20 7.73 -23.16 32.26
N GLY A 21 6.60 -23.81 32.57
CA GLY A 21 5.43 -23.84 31.69
C GLY A 21 4.79 -22.47 31.53
N MET A 22 4.62 -21.72 32.62
CA MET A 22 4.10 -20.36 32.60
C MET A 22 5.03 -19.42 31.83
N SER A 23 6.34 -19.52 32.05
CA SER A 23 7.32 -18.75 31.28
C SER A 23 7.27 -19.09 29.79
N PHE A 24 7.04 -20.36 29.44
CA PHE A 24 6.88 -20.79 28.06
C PHE A 24 5.58 -20.26 27.44
N VAL A 25 4.47 -20.27 28.17
CA VAL A 25 3.19 -19.69 27.71
C VAL A 25 3.31 -18.17 27.53
N VAL A 26 3.93 -17.47 28.47
CA VAL A 26 4.19 -16.03 28.34
C VAL A 26 5.12 -15.76 27.15
N TRP A 27 6.12 -16.61 26.92
CA TRP A 27 7.00 -16.53 25.74
C TRP A 27 6.21 -16.73 24.44
N MET A 28 5.35 -17.74 24.38
CA MET A 28 4.49 -18.01 23.22
C MET A 28 3.45 -16.90 22.94
N ILE A 29 3.13 -16.05 23.92
CA ILE A 29 2.13 -14.97 23.77
C ILE A 29 2.79 -13.62 23.48
N PHE A 30 3.91 -13.29 24.14
CA PHE A 30 4.57 -11.99 24.02
C PHE A 30 5.75 -11.96 23.05
N LEU A 31 6.45 -13.08 22.89
CA LEU A 31 7.65 -13.18 22.05
C LEU A 31 7.38 -13.94 20.75
N ASP A 32 6.32 -14.75 20.68
CA ASP A 32 5.91 -15.40 19.44
C ASP A 32 5.14 -14.44 18.51
N THR A 33 5.23 -14.74 17.22
CA THR A 33 4.87 -13.96 16.04
C THR A 33 3.36 -13.78 15.86
N ASN A 34 2.53 -14.31 16.77
CA ASN A 34 1.07 -14.25 16.69
C ASN A 34 0.55 -12.94 17.32
N ASN A 35 1.10 -11.83 16.83
CA ASN A 35 0.86 -10.51 17.35
C ASN A 35 -0.24 -9.83 16.54
N TYR A 36 -1.22 -9.23 17.23
CA TYR A 36 -2.30 -8.44 16.64
C TYR A 36 -1.78 -7.36 15.66
N PHE A 37 -0.59 -6.82 15.92
CA PHE A 37 0.05 -5.85 15.02
C PHE A 37 0.29 -6.40 13.61
N ILE A 38 0.67 -7.68 13.48
CA ILE A 38 0.92 -8.29 12.16
C ILE A 38 -0.39 -8.43 11.39
N HIS A 39 -1.49 -8.79 12.06
CA HIS A 39 -2.79 -8.84 11.40
C HIS A 39 -3.26 -7.46 10.96
N ALA A 40 -3.06 -6.42 11.78
CA ALA A 40 -3.41 -5.05 11.39
C ALA A 40 -2.58 -4.56 10.19
N GLU A 41 -1.28 -4.86 10.17
CA GLU A 41 -0.39 -4.52 9.05
C GLU A 41 -0.74 -5.28 7.78
N LEU A 42 -1.11 -6.57 7.89
CA LEU A 42 -1.58 -7.36 6.77
C LEU A 42 -2.93 -6.87 6.24
N THR A 43 -3.86 -6.47 7.11
CA THR A 43 -5.13 -5.88 6.67
C THR A 43 -4.91 -4.57 5.92
N ALA A 44 -4.03 -3.69 6.44
CA ALA A 44 -3.70 -2.46 5.72
C ALA A 44 -3.08 -2.74 4.34
N GLN A 45 -2.18 -3.72 4.24
CA GLN A 45 -1.63 -4.14 2.94
C GLN A 45 -2.69 -4.69 1.98
N ILE A 46 -3.69 -5.41 2.50
CA ILE A 46 -4.81 -5.91 1.68
C ILE A 46 -5.63 -4.73 1.16
N ASP A 47 -5.99 -3.80 2.04
CA ASP A 47 -6.77 -2.61 1.67
C ASP A 47 -6.01 -1.77 0.62
N ASP A 48 -4.71 -1.58 0.78
CA ASP A 48 -3.86 -0.88 -0.19
C ASP A 48 -3.82 -1.60 -1.56
N LEU A 49 -3.68 -2.93 -1.56
CA LEU A 49 -3.71 -3.74 -2.78
C LEU A 49 -5.08 -3.69 -3.49
N GLU A 50 -6.18 -3.69 -2.73
CA GLU A 50 -7.52 -3.56 -3.29
C GLU A 50 -7.74 -2.18 -3.92
N ASN A 51 -7.27 -1.11 -3.27
CA ASN A 51 -7.31 0.24 -3.84
C ASN A 51 -6.46 0.36 -5.12
N ASP A 52 -5.27 -0.24 -5.14
CA ASP A 52 -4.43 -0.29 -6.34
C ASP A 52 -5.14 -1.00 -7.49
N ILE A 53 -5.80 -2.14 -7.21
CA ILE A 53 -6.59 -2.86 -8.22
C ILE A 53 -7.68 -1.97 -8.79
N GLU A 54 -8.48 -1.33 -7.94
CA GLU A 54 -9.58 -0.44 -8.38
C GLU A 54 -9.04 0.72 -9.22
N PHE A 55 -7.94 1.35 -8.80
CA PHE A 55 -7.29 2.42 -9.55
C PHE A 55 -6.84 1.97 -10.95
N TYR A 56 -6.17 0.82 -11.05
CA TYR A 56 -5.70 0.33 -12.35
C TYR A 56 -6.83 -0.16 -13.24
N GLU A 57 -7.91 -0.69 -12.69
CA GLU A 57 -9.09 -1.09 -13.46
C GLU A 57 -9.78 0.13 -14.09
N ASP A 58 -9.98 1.21 -13.33
CA ASP A 58 -10.55 2.48 -13.83
C ASP A 58 -9.65 3.12 -14.89
N ALA A 59 -8.34 3.21 -14.62
CA ALA A 59 -7.37 3.72 -15.57
C ALA A 59 -7.36 2.90 -16.88
N LEU A 60 -7.46 1.57 -16.77
CA LEU A 60 -7.51 0.68 -17.92
C LEU A 60 -8.81 0.86 -18.74
N GLU A 61 -9.94 1.10 -18.09
CA GLU A 61 -11.20 1.40 -18.79
C GLU A 61 -11.08 2.73 -19.57
N HIS A 62 -10.58 3.77 -18.91
CA HIS A 62 -10.33 5.06 -19.56
C HIS A 62 -9.36 4.92 -20.75
N ASP A 63 -8.23 4.24 -20.56
CA ASP A 63 -7.23 4.06 -21.62
C ASP A 63 -7.76 3.25 -22.80
N LYS A 64 -8.61 2.25 -22.56
CA LYS A 64 -9.26 1.49 -23.65
C LYS A 64 -10.19 2.38 -24.47
N THR A 65 -11.01 3.20 -23.81
CA THR A 65 -11.91 4.12 -24.52
C THR A 65 -11.14 5.18 -25.30
N LEU A 66 -10.05 5.71 -24.72
CA LEU A 66 -9.14 6.62 -25.41
C LEU A 66 -8.49 5.93 -26.63
N LEU A 67 -7.97 4.71 -26.47
CA LEU A 67 -7.37 3.96 -27.58
C LEU A 67 -8.38 3.69 -28.70
N GLU A 68 -9.62 3.34 -28.38
CA GLU A 68 -10.66 3.14 -29.38
C GLU A 68 -10.94 4.43 -30.15
N GLN A 69 -11.03 5.57 -29.47
CA GLN A 69 -11.19 6.89 -30.11
C GLN A 69 -9.99 7.22 -31.01
N LEU A 70 -8.76 7.01 -30.54
CA LEU A 70 -7.54 7.28 -31.29
C LEU A 70 -7.40 6.38 -32.54
N VAL A 71 -7.87 5.13 -32.48
CA VAL A 71 -7.81 4.21 -33.63
C VAL A 71 -8.91 4.50 -34.65
N THR A 72 -10.08 4.94 -34.19
CA THR A 72 -11.25 5.17 -35.06
C THR A 72 -11.30 6.56 -35.67
N ASP A 73 -10.76 7.57 -34.98
CA ASP A 73 -10.75 8.98 -35.41
C ASP A 73 -9.32 9.49 -35.66
N PRO A 74 -8.91 9.62 -36.94
CA PRO A 74 -7.60 10.16 -37.32
C PRO A 74 -7.34 11.59 -36.82
N ASP A 75 -8.38 12.43 -36.71
CA ASP A 75 -8.23 13.82 -36.26
C ASP A 75 -8.01 13.86 -34.74
N ALA A 76 -8.66 12.97 -33.99
CA ALA A 76 -8.39 12.79 -32.56
C ALA A 76 -6.96 12.27 -32.31
N PHE A 77 -6.51 11.32 -33.13
CA PHE A 77 -5.13 10.83 -33.08
C PHE A 77 -4.10 11.94 -33.33
N GLU A 78 -4.28 12.72 -34.39
CA GLU A 78 -3.36 13.81 -34.71
C GLU A 78 -3.30 14.87 -33.60
N ARG A 79 -4.45 15.26 -33.06
CA ARG A 79 -4.51 16.20 -31.93
C ARG A 79 -3.78 15.66 -30.70
N TYR A 80 -4.04 14.40 -30.33
CA TYR A 80 -3.38 13.76 -29.19
C TYR A 80 -1.85 13.67 -29.38
N ALA A 81 -1.39 13.31 -30.58
CA ALA A 81 0.04 13.25 -30.92
C ALA A 81 0.71 14.63 -30.88
N ARG A 82 0.00 15.68 -31.31
CA ARG A 82 0.49 17.08 -31.25
C ARG A 82 0.57 17.59 -29.81
N GLU A 83 -0.47 17.40 -29.02
CA GLU A 83 -0.56 17.93 -27.65
C GLU A 83 0.36 17.19 -26.67
N ASN A 84 0.41 15.86 -26.72
CA ASN A 84 1.16 15.06 -25.73
C ASN A 84 2.62 14.81 -26.13
N PHE A 85 2.89 14.69 -27.43
CA PHE A 85 4.22 14.31 -27.93
C PHE A 85 4.89 15.37 -28.80
N GLY A 86 4.22 16.51 -29.05
CA GLY A 86 4.74 17.56 -29.90
C GLY A 86 5.02 17.09 -31.33
N MET A 87 4.28 16.09 -31.84
CA MET A 87 4.49 15.62 -33.21
C MET A 87 4.07 16.68 -34.22
N HIS A 88 4.81 16.83 -35.31
CA HIS A 88 4.54 17.78 -36.39
C HIS A 88 4.85 17.16 -37.75
N ARG A 89 4.28 17.74 -38.82
CA ARG A 89 4.55 17.30 -40.19
C ARG A 89 5.82 17.96 -40.74
N GLU A 90 6.38 17.37 -41.78
CA GLU A 90 7.55 17.93 -42.46
C GLU A 90 7.20 19.30 -43.06
N GLY A 91 7.95 20.34 -42.67
CA GLY A 91 7.69 21.73 -43.04
C GLY A 91 6.81 22.54 -42.08
N GLU A 92 6.39 21.97 -40.94
CA GLU A 92 5.73 22.70 -39.85
C GLU A 92 6.75 23.10 -38.76
N ASP A 93 6.68 24.36 -38.29
CA ASP A 93 7.48 24.87 -37.17
C ASP A 93 6.64 24.87 -35.88
N ILE A 94 7.15 24.24 -34.81
CA ILE A 94 6.54 24.25 -33.48
C ILE A 94 7.08 25.45 -32.68
N THR A 95 6.19 26.27 -32.12
CA THR A 95 6.54 27.33 -31.18
C THR A 95 5.94 27.01 -29.81
N ILE A 96 6.79 26.77 -28.80
CA ILE A 96 6.36 26.61 -27.41
C ILE A 96 6.37 28.01 -26.78
N ILE A 97 5.21 28.44 -26.26
CA ILE A 97 5.06 29.73 -25.57
C ILE A 97 5.15 29.45 -24.08
N GLU A 98 6.32 29.70 -23.51
CA GLU A 98 6.51 29.69 -22.06
C GLU A 98 6.14 31.08 -21.52
N PHE A 99 5.17 31.12 -20.62
CA PHE A 99 4.95 32.31 -19.81
C PHE A 99 5.94 32.21 -18.65
N GLU A 100 6.85 33.18 -18.51
CA GLU A 100 7.58 33.37 -17.26
C GLU A 100 6.53 33.61 -16.16
N SER A 101 6.13 32.56 -15.45
CA SER A 101 5.45 32.71 -14.18
C SER A 101 6.49 33.23 -13.22
N SER A 102 6.50 34.56 -13.05
CA SER A 102 7.11 35.31 -11.95
C SER A 102 7.92 34.47 -10.96
N GLU A 103 9.23 34.50 -11.18
CA GLU A 103 10.30 34.55 -10.18
C GLU A 103 10.39 33.41 -9.16
N ASP A 104 11.55 32.75 -9.22
CA ASP A 104 12.27 32.15 -8.10
C ASP A 104 12.02 32.87 -6.76
N ASP A 105 11.52 32.11 -5.77
CA ASP A 105 11.73 32.35 -4.33
C ASP A 105 11.86 31.01 -3.59
#